data_AF-A0A9N7LWK9-F1
#
_entry.id   AF-A0A9N7LWK9-F1
#
_cell.length_a   1.000
_cell.length_b   1.000
_cell.length_c   1.000
_cell.angle_alpha   90.00
_cell.angle_beta   90.00
_cell.angle_gamma   90.00
#
_symmetry.space_group_name_H-M   'P 1'
#
loop_
_entity.id
_entity.type
_entity.pdbx_description
1 polymer ?
#
loop_
_entity_poly.entity_id
_entity_poly.type
_entity_poly.pdbx_seq_one_letter_code
_entity_poly.pdbx_strand_id
1 'polypeptide(L)'
;MALNADVAQMLSGAGQLDNIKQEVLAALGRYVTMNQNLTGTGFAGTAALASMATTEDINRTGQQVNQRFGNVIDMMRRSAQQYQETNAQNRAALGSVQST
;
A
#
# COMPACT_ATOMS: atom_id res chain seq x y z
N MET A 1 21.45 -1.06 -20.59
CA MET A 1 21.24 -0.04 -19.54
C MET A 1 19.83 -0.10 -18.91
N ALA A 2 19.21 -1.28 -18.79
CA ALA A 2 17.80 -1.41 -18.35
C ALA A 2 17.57 -1.23 -16.83
N LEU A 3 18.53 -1.63 -15.98
CA LEU A 3 18.31 -1.76 -14.53
C LEU A 3 18.11 -0.43 -13.75
N ASN A 4 18.53 0.74 -14.27
CA ASN A 4 18.28 2.02 -13.57
C ASN A 4 16.89 2.60 -13.89
N ALA A 5 16.35 2.35 -15.09
CA ALA A 5 15.00 2.78 -15.45
C ALA A 5 13.95 2.00 -14.67
N ASP A 6 14.18 0.70 -14.45
CA ASP A 6 13.30 -0.15 -13.65
C ASP A 6 13.20 0.30 -12.18
N VAL A 7 14.30 0.76 -11.56
CA VAL A 7 14.27 1.26 -10.17
C VAL A 7 13.39 2.51 -10.04
N ALA A 8 13.50 3.46 -10.98
CA ALA A 8 12.67 4.65 -10.97
C ALA A 8 11.18 4.32 -11.15
N GLN A 9 10.86 3.36 -12.01
CA GLN A 9 9.49 2.87 -12.19
C GLN A 9 8.97 2.14 -10.94
N MET A 10 9.78 1.34 -10.26
CA MET A 10 9.39 0.68 -9.01
C MET A 10 9.07 1.69 -7.90
N LEU A 11 9.90 2.73 -7.74
CA LEU A 11 9.66 3.79 -6.76
C LEU A 11 8.42 4.62 -7.10
N SER A 12 8.20 4.91 -8.39
CA SER A 12 6.98 5.58 -8.86
C SER A 12 5.73 4.75 -8.59
N GLY A 13 5.76 3.45 -8.90
CA GLY A 13 4.67 2.52 -8.63
C GLY A 13 4.37 2.39 -7.13
N ALA A 14 5.41 2.32 -6.30
CA ALA A 14 5.26 2.31 -4.84
C ALA A 14 4.57 3.60 -4.32
N GLY A 15 4.90 4.75 -4.91
CA GLY A 15 4.22 6.02 -4.60
C GLY A 15 2.74 6.02 -4.99
N GLN A 16 2.40 5.49 -6.16
CA GLN A 16 1.00 5.35 -6.59
C GLN A 16 0.21 4.42 -5.67
N LEU A 17 0.80 3.29 -5.27
CA LEU A 17 0.18 2.36 -4.32
C LEU A 17 -0.03 2.98 -2.95
N ASP A 18 0.87 3.86 -2.48
CA ASP A 18 0.68 4.57 -1.22
C ASP A 18 -0.48 5.57 -1.29
N ASN A 19 -0.64 6.29 -2.42
CA ASN A 19 -1.79 7.17 -2.62
C ASN A 19 -3.11 6.38 -2.59
N ILE A 20 -3.19 5.24 -3.30
CA ILE A 20 -4.36 4.36 -3.29
C ILE A 20 -4.65 3.87 -1.87
N LYS A 21 -3.61 3.48 -1.11
CA LYS A 21 -3.75 3.08 0.30
C LYS A 21 -4.40 4.18 1.14
N GLN A 22 -3.93 5.42 0.98
CA GLN A 22 -4.48 6.57 1.71
C GLN A 22 -5.94 6.85 1.33
N GLU A 23 -6.28 6.77 0.04
CA GLU A 23 -7.66 6.94 -0.43
C GLU A 23 -8.61 5.87 0.13
N VAL A 24 -8.19 4.60 0.12
CA VAL A 24 -8.96 3.48 0.67
C VAL A 24 -9.20 3.69 2.17
N LEU A 25 -8.18 4.06 2.94
CA LEU A 25 -8.32 4.35 4.37
C LEU A 25 -9.27 5.52 4.63
N ALA A 26 -9.19 6.59 3.83
CA ALA A 26 -10.09 7.73 3.95
C ALA A 26 -11.55 7.38 3.59
N ALA A 27 -11.77 6.52 2.60
CA ALA A 27 -13.10 6.02 2.23
C ALA A 27 -13.70 5.14 3.35
N LEU A 28 -12.89 4.23 3.91
CA LEU A 28 -13.28 3.37 5.03
C LEU A 28 -13.63 4.21 6.28
N GLY A 29 -12.83 5.21 6.61
CA GLY A 29 -13.11 6.13 7.72
C GLY A 29 -14.46 6.83 7.56
N ARG A 30 -14.75 7.36 6.35
CA ARG A 30 -16.05 7.97 6.02
C ARG A 30 -17.21 6.99 6.15
N TYR A 31 -17.02 5.75 5.71
CA TYR A 31 -18.04 4.70 5.81
C TYR A 31 -18.39 4.35 7.27
N VAL A 32 -17.39 4.27 8.15
CA VAL A 32 -17.60 4.05 9.59
C VAL A 32 -18.37 5.22 10.21
N THR A 33 -17.98 6.46 9.94
CA THR A 33 -18.69 7.65 10.45
C THR A 33 -20.14 7.71 9.94
N MET A 34 -20.38 7.37 8.68
CA MET A 34 -21.74 7.33 8.11
C MET A 34 -22.62 6.31 8.84
N ASN A 35 -22.11 5.11 9.12
CA ASN A 35 -22.86 4.08 9.86
C ASN A 35 -23.13 4.48 11.31
N GLN A 36 -22.21 5.15 11.99
CA GLN A 36 -22.45 5.70 13.33
C GLN A 36 -23.58 6.75 13.34
N ASN A 37 -23.68 7.56 12.29
CA ASN A 37 -24.78 8.53 12.17
C ASN A 37 -26.13 7.86 11.85
N LEU A 38 -26.13 6.79 11.06
CA LEU A 38 -27.34 6.02 10.72
C LEU A 38 -27.93 5.30 11.94
N THR A 39 -27.09 4.72 12.80
CA THR A 39 -27.55 4.09 14.06
C THR A 39 -28.07 5.11 15.07
N GLY A 40 -27.66 6.37 14.99
CA GLY A 40 -28.12 7.45 15.88
C GLY A 40 -29.48 8.07 15.54
N THR A 41 -30.02 7.87 14.34
CA THR A 41 -31.14 8.70 13.81
C THR A 41 -32.42 7.96 13.40
N GLY A 42 -32.56 6.66 13.68
CA GLY A 42 -33.87 5.97 13.51
C GLY A 42 -33.80 4.52 13.07
N PHE A 43 -32.61 3.98 12.77
CA PHE A 43 -32.42 2.55 12.61
C PHE A 43 -32.33 1.88 13.99
N ALA A 44 -33.46 1.38 14.50
CA ALA A 44 -33.52 0.59 15.72
C ALA A 44 -33.99 -0.85 15.41
N GLY A 45 -33.31 -1.86 15.97
CA GLY A 45 -33.65 -3.28 15.77
C GLY A 45 -32.58 -4.10 15.04
N THR A 46 -32.95 -5.26 14.48
CA THR A 46 -32.03 -6.20 13.82
C THR A 46 -31.25 -5.61 12.65
N ALA A 47 -31.82 -4.65 11.93
CA ALA A 47 -31.14 -3.92 10.85
C ALA A 47 -29.98 -3.04 11.36
N ALA A 48 -30.11 -2.46 12.55
CA ALA A 48 -29.05 -1.67 13.18
C ALA A 48 -27.88 -2.57 13.60
N LEU A 49 -28.19 -3.73 14.21
CA LEU A 49 -27.20 -4.73 14.59
C LEU A 49 -26.46 -5.31 13.38
N ALA A 50 -27.18 -5.61 12.29
CA ALA A 50 -26.57 -6.04 11.04
C ALA A 50 -25.64 -4.98 10.45
N SER A 51 -26.07 -3.71 10.44
CA SER A 51 -25.25 -2.59 9.94
C SER A 51 -23.98 -2.39 10.77
N MET A 52 -24.06 -2.57 12.10
CA MET A 52 -22.90 -2.54 12.99
C MET A 52 -21.94 -3.71 12.71
N ALA A 53 -22.46 -4.93 12.55
CA ALA A 53 -21.64 -6.11 12.22
C ALA A 53 -20.91 -5.94 10.88
N THR A 54 -21.61 -5.48 9.84
CA THR A 54 -21.00 -5.18 8.54
C THR A 54 -19.95 -4.06 8.64
N THR A 55 -20.19 -3.06 9.47
CA THR A 55 -19.20 -1.98 9.71
C THR A 55 -17.94 -2.52 10.36
N GLU A 56 -18.06 -3.43 11.32
CA GLU A 56 -16.90 -4.05 11.98
C GLU A 56 -16.11 -4.94 11.02
N ASP A 57 -16.79 -5.75 10.20
CA ASP A 57 -16.13 -6.55 9.16
C ASP A 57 -15.40 -5.68 8.14
N ILE A 58 -16.03 -4.60 7.68
CA ILE A 58 -15.40 -3.65 6.75
C ILE A 58 -14.16 -3.00 7.37
N ASN A 59 -14.20 -2.66 8.66
CA ASN A 59 -13.04 -2.12 9.38
C ASN A 59 -11.90 -3.16 9.45
N ARG A 60 -12.20 -4.42 9.81
CA ARG A 60 -11.22 -5.51 9.83
C ARG A 60 -10.61 -5.77 8.45
N THR A 61 -11.43 -5.83 7.41
CA THR A 61 -10.95 -5.96 6.03
C THR A 61 -10.09 -4.75 5.64
N GLY A 62 -10.47 -3.54 6.06
CA GLY A 62 -9.69 -2.33 5.86
C GLY A 62 -8.28 -2.41 6.43
N GLN A 63 -8.14 -2.91 7.65
CA GLN A 63 -6.84 -3.14 8.29
C GLN A 63 -5.99 -4.17 7.53
N GLN A 64 -6.60 -5.27 7.08
CA GLN A 64 -5.91 -6.28 6.28
C GLN A 64 -5.45 -5.73 4.93
N VAL A 65 -6.29 -4.95 4.25
CA VAL A 65 -5.95 -4.30 2.97
C VAL A 65 -4.79 -3.33 3.19
N ASN A 66 -4.83 -2.52 4.25
CA ASN A 66 -3.73 -1.61 4.59
C ASN A 66 -2.40 -2.35 4.83
N GLN A 67 -2.42 -3.47 5.57
CA GLN A 67 -1.24 -4.31 5.76
C GLN A 67 -0.71 -4.87 4.45
N ARG A 68 -1.59 -5.34 3.55
CA ARG A 68 -1.19 -5.86 2.24
C ARG A 68 -0.53 -4.78 1.38
N PHE A 69 -1.11 -3.58 1.32
CA PHE A 69 -0.49 -2.45 0.61
C PHE A 69 0.88 -2.10 1.21
N GLY A 70 0.97 -2.01 2.54
CA GLY A 70 2.25 -1.77 3.23
C GLY A 70 3.33 -2.77 2.84
N ASN A 71 3.00 -4.07 2.89
CA ASN A 71 3.94 -5.13 2.52
C ASN A 71 4.43 -5.02 1.07
N VAL A 72 3.54 -4.71 0.12
CA VAL A 72 3.92 -4.55 -1.30
C VAL A 72 4.79 -3.31 -1.51
N ILE A 73 4.44 -2.18 -0.88
CA ILE A 73 5.22 -0.93 -0.96
C ILE A 73 6.62 -1.16 -0.39
N ASP A 74 6.71 -1.81 0.77
CA ASP A 74 8.00 -2.11 1.41
C ASP A 74 8.84 -3.08 0.57
N MET A 75 8.21 -4.09 -0.03
CA MET A 75 8.89 -5.01 -0.95
C MET A 75 9.45 -4.24 -2.16
N MET A 76 8.65 -3.37 -2.80
CA MET A 76 9.10 -2.57 -3.93
C MET A 76 10.28 -1.66 -3.55
N ARG A 77 10.23 -1.02 -2.38
CA ARG A 77 11.31 -0.16 -1.88
C ARG A 77 12.59 -0.93 -1.59
N ARG A 78 12.50 -2.10 -0.95
CA ARG A 78 13.65 -2.97 -0.68
C ARG A 78 14.26 -3.49 -1.97
N SER A 79 13.45 -3.97 -2.91
CA SER A 79 13.92 -4.42 -4.22
C SER A 79 14.61 -3.29 -4.98
N ALA A 80 14.05 -2.08 -4.98
CA ALA A 80 14.67 -0.91 -5.60
C ALA A 80 16.07 -0.62 -5.03
N GLN A 81 16.24 -0.65 -3.71
CA GLN A 81 17.54 -0.48 -3.06
C GLN A 81 18.52 -1.59 -3.46
N GLN A 82 18.09 -2.84 -3.43
CA GLN A 82 18.94 -3.98 -3.78
C GLN A 82 19.41 -3.92 -5.24
N TYR A 83 18.54 -3.49 -6.17
CA TYR A 83 18.93 -3.27 -7.56
C TYR A 83 19.95 -2.13 -7.73
N GLN A 84 19.85 -1.04 -6.94
CA GLN A 84 20.86 0.02 -6.95
C GLN A 84 22.22 -0.48 -6.47
N GLU A 85 22.26 -1.22 -5.37
CA GLU A 85 23.50 -1.80 -4.83
C GLU A 85 24.14 -2.76 -5.83
N THR A 86 23.33 -3.64 -6.42
CA THR A 86 23.79 -4.61 -7.42
C THR A 86 24.35 -3.90 -8.66
N ASN A 87 23.70 -2.83 -9.12
CA ASN A 87 24.20 -2.02 -10.22
C ASN A 87 25.55 -1.34 -9.89
N ALA A 88 25.71 -0.84 -8.66
CA ALA A 88 26.97 -0.22 -8.23
C ALA A 88 28.11 -1.26 -8.19
N GLN A 89 27.85 -2.44 -7.64
CA GLN A 89 28.82 -3.55 -7.62
C GLN A 89 29.20 -4.01 -9.04
N ASN A 90 28.21 -4.18 -9.92
CA ASN A 90 28.44 -4.57 -11.30
C ASN A 90 29.28 -3.53 -12.07
N ARG A 91 29.04 -2.23 -11.85
CA ARG A 91 29.88 -1.17 -12.45
C ARG A 91 31.32 -1.23 -11.94
N ALA A 92 31.52 -1.44 -10.64
CA ALA A 92 32.86 -1.55 -10.06
C ALA A 92 33.62 -2.76 -10.64
N ALA A 93 32.94 -3.91 -10.77
CA ALA A 93 33.51 -5.12 -11.33
C ALA A 93 33.79 -5.02 -12.85
N LEU A 94 32.93 -4.37 -13.62
CA LEU A 94 33.18 -4.13 -15.04
C LEU A 94 34.30 -3.12 -15.27
N GLY A 95 34.38 -2.09 -14.43
CA GLY A 95 35.43 -1.07 -14.49
C GLY A 95 36.82 -1.66 -14.30
N SER A 96 36.99 -2.66 -13.43
CA SER A 96 38.29 -3.33 -13.23
C SER A 96 38.72 -4.19 -14.43
N VAL A 97 37.77 -4.82 -15.12
CA VAL A 97 38.03 -5.63 -16.33
C VAL A 97 38.44 -4.75 -17.51
N GLN A 98 37.85 -3.56 -17.66
CA GLN A 98 38.13 -2.68 -18.80
C GLN A 98 39.49 -1.95 -18.70
N SER A 99 40.09 -1.92 -17.51
CA SER A 99 41.42 -1.34 -17.24
C SER A 99 42.59 -2.34 -17.36
N THR A 100 42.35 -3.57 -17.83
CA THR A 100 43.38 -4.59 -18.09
C THR A 100 43.45 -4.88 -19.59
#